data_AF-A0A7C4RFV7-F1
#
_entry.id   AF-A0A7C4RFV7-F1
#
_cell.length_a   1.000
_cell.length_b   1.000
_cell.length_c   1.000
_cell.angle_alpha   90.00
_cell.angle_beta   90.00
_cell.angle_gamma   90.00
#
_symmetry.space_group_name_H-M   'P 1'
#
loop_
_entity.id
_entity.type
_entity.pdbx_description
1 polymer ?
#
loop_
_entity_poly.entity_id
_entity_poly.type
_entity_poly.pdbx_seq_one_letter_code
_entity_poly.pdbx_strand_id
1 'polypeptide(L)'
;MADFAIIPVLVLGAVLGVLELIFVHQDEAGMGWLKHGLHALPTMFVFLFISMNIQWVLGLFGMKENLWLDIGIRVVIGIIAMAKISAAAAVAGRVGEKLPHTIIIGVLVMAAPFIWEIIACNIGFIKTLPMNGCPAAK
;
A
#
# COMPACT_ATOMS: atom_id res chain seq x y z
N MET A 1 -12.45 6.53 -17.06
CA MET A 1 -11.25 5.72 -17.38
C MET A 1 -10.59 5.46 -16.04
N ALA A 2 -10.24 4.22 -15.67
CA ALA A 2 -9.42 4.06 -14.47
C ALA A 2 -8.06 4.68 -14.78
N ASP A 3 -7.78 5.79 -14.13
CA ASP A 3 -6.55 6.53 -14.34
C ASP A 3 -5.39 5.71 -13.78
N PHE A 4 -4.39 5.50 -14.63
CA PHE A 4 -3.17 4.81 -14.24
C PHE A 4 -2.47 5.62 -13.15
N ALA A 5 -2.46 5.06 -11.95
CA ALA A 5 -2.21 5.75 -10.70
C ALA A 5 -0.73 5.59 -10.29
N ILE A 6 0.17 6.40 -10.86
CA ILE A 6 1.60 6.39 -10.51
C ILE A 6 1.94 7.36 -9.37
N ILE A 7 1.54 8.62 -9.51
CA ILE A 7 1.77 9.65 -8.48
C ILE A 7 1.25 9.20 -7.10
N PRO A 8 -0.01 8.76 -6.95
CA PRO A 8 -0.50 8.33 -5.64
C PRO A 8 0.29 7.14 -5.06
N VAL A 9 0.72 6.20 -5.90
CA VAL A 9 1.55 5.06 -5.47
C VAL A 9 2.89 5.54 -4.95
N LEU A 10 3.51 6.52 -5.60
CA LEU A 10 4.78 7.08 -5.15
C LEU A 10 4.61 7.83 -3.82
N VAL A 11 3.56 8.64 -3.69
CA VAL A 11 3.30 9.42 -2.47
C VAL A 11 2.94 8.52 -1.31
N LEU A 12 1.93 7.66 -1.47
CA LEU A 12 1.53 6.72 -0.41
C LEU A 12 2.63 5.70 -0.12
N GLY A 13 3.39 5.26 -1.12
CA GLY A 13 4.52 4.35 -0.91
C GLY A 13 5.64 4.98 -0.11
N ALA A 14 5.93 6.26 -0.31
CA ALA A 14 6.87 6.99 0.54
C ALA A 14 6.34 7.13 1.97
N VAL A 15 5.06 7.51 2.14
CA VAL A 15 4.44 7.68 3.47
C VAL A 15 4.37 6.36 4.23
N LEU A 16 3.82 5.31 3.62
CA LEU A 16 3.75 3.97 4.23
C LEU A 16 5.13 3.36 4.40
N GLY A 17 6.08 3.68 3.53
CA GLY A 17 7.47 3.26 3.68
C GLY A 17 8.16 3.86 4.90
N VAL A 18 7.93 5.14 5.18
CA VAL A 18 8.40 5.76 6.43
C VAL A 18 7.72 5.14 7.64
N LEU A 19 6.41 4.89 7.55
CA LEU A 19 5.65 4.24 8.62
C LEU A 19 6.19 2.83 8.92
N GLU A 20 6.45 2.03 7.88
CA GLU A 20 7.09 0.72 7.96
C GLU A 20 8.45 0.82 8.68
N LEU A 21 9.30 1.77 8.29
CA LEU A 21 10.60 1.97 8.92
C LEU A 21 10.48 2.30 10.41
N ILE A 22 9.45 3.06 10.81
CA ILE A 22 9.16 3.37 12.22
C ILE A 22 8.76 2.10 12.97
N PHE A 23 7.87 1.29 12.41
CA PHE A 23 7.44 0.05 13.07
C PHE A 23 8.57 -0.98 13.15
N VAL A 24 9.31 -1.20 12.08
CA VAL A 24 10.48 -2.10 12.07
C VAL A 24 11.56 -1.61 13.05
N HIS A 25 11.77 -0.29 13.17
CA HIS A 25 12.63 0.26 14.22
C HIS A 25 12.13 -0.09 15.62
N GLN A 26 10.82 0.01 15.89
CA GLN A 26 10.23 -0.32 17.19
C GLN A 26 10.24 -1.82 17.50
N ASP A 27 10.08 -2.67 16.49
CA ASP A 27 10.05 -4.13 16.61
C ASP A 27 11.46 -4.72 16.69
N GLU A 28 12.44 -4.09 16.04
CA GLU A 28 13.80 -4.62 15.89
C GLU A 28 14.93 -3.66 16.32
N ALA A 29 14.66 -2.72 17.23
CA ALA A 29 15.66 -1.77 17.73
C ALA A 29 16.96 -2.49 18.16
N GLY A 30 18.10 -2.04 17.62
CA GLY A 30 19.41 -2.64 17.90
C GLY A 30 19.73 -3.93 17.13
N MET A 31 18.80 -4.47 16.35
CA MET A 31 18.99 -5.67 15.55
C MET A 31 19.12 -5.34 14.06
N GLY A 32 19.89 -4.34 13.62
CA GLY A 32 20.05 -4.08 12.16
C GLY A 32 18.73 -3.83 11.39
N TRP A 33 17.74 -3.26 12.06
CA TRP A 33 16.38 -2.96 11.59
C TRP A 33 16.37 -2.14 10.29
N LEU A 34 17.32 -1.22 10.09
CA LEU A 34 17.32 -0.31 8.94
C LEU A 34 17.46 -1.06 7.61
N LYS A 35 18.37 -2.03 7.53
CA LYS A 35 18.52 -2.87 6.33
C LYS A 35 17.26 -3.70 6.08
N HIS A 36 16.64 -4.18 7.15
CA HIS A 36 15.40 -4.96 7.07
C HIS A 36 14.26 -4.09 6.51
N GLY A 37 13.97 -2.95 7.13
CA GLY A 37 12.91 -2.06 6.67
C GLY A 37 13.15 -1.48 5.26
N LEU A 38 14.41 -1.16 4.91
CA LEU A 38 14.74 -0.72 3.54
C LEU A 38 14.45 -1.80 2.48
N HIS A 39 14.58 -3.07 2.81
CA HIS A 39 14.25 -4.16 1.90
C HIS A 39 12.72 -4.34 1.73
N ALA A 40 11.92 -3.91 2.71
CA ALA A 40 10.47 -3.93 2.63
C ALA A 40 9.91 -2.82 1.71
N LEU A 41 10.63 -1.70 1.54
CA LEU A 41 10.17 -0.55 0.76
C LEU A 41 9.79 -0.90 -0.69
N PRO A 42 10.63 -1.56 -1.52
CA PRO A 42 10.27 -1.87 -2.90
C PRO A 42 9.02 -2.75 -3.00
N THR A 43 8.89 -3.73 -2.09
CA THR A 43 7.69 -4.58 -2.01
C THR A 43 6.43 -3.78 -1.67
N MET A 44 6.54 -2.79 -0.78
CA MET A 44 5.43 -1.88 -0.47
C MET A 44 4.94 -1.14 -1.72
N PHE A 45 5.86 -0.58 -2.53
CA PHE A 45 5.51 0.10 -3.78
C PHE A 45 4.83 -0.84 -4.77
N VAL A 46 5.28 -2.10 -4.87
CA VAL A 46 4.65 -3.11 -5.73
C VAL A 46 3.22 -3.40 -5.26
N PHE A 47 3.00 -3.63 -3.97
CA PHE A 47 1.66 -3.93 -3.47
C PHE A 47 0.69 -2.74 -3.61
N LEU A 48 1.17 -1.53 -3.33
CA LEU A 48 0.39 -0.31 -3.58
C LEU A 48 0.09 -0.14 -5.06
N PHE A 49 1.07 -0.37 -5.94
CA PHE A 49 0.87 -0.30 -7.37
C PHE A 49 -0.27 -1.23 -7.82
N ILE A 50 -0.22 -2.50 -7.41
CA ILE A 50 -1.25 -3.46 -7.78
C ILE A 50 -2.60 -3.04 -7.18
N SER A 51 -2.65 -2.66 -5.89
CA SER A 51 -3.90 -2.26 -5.23
C SER A 51 -4.54 -1.01 -5.82
N MET A 52 -3.75 -0.07 -6.34
CA MET A 52 -4.26 1.17 -6.96
C MET A 52 -4.52 1.05 -8.46
N ASN A 53 -4.03 -0.01 -9.11
CA ASN A 53 -4.10 -0.19 -10.56
C ASN A 53 -4.72 -1.54 -10.95
N ILE A 54 -5.72 -2.01 -10.19
CA ILE A 54 -6.34 -3.34 -10.41
C ILE A 54 -6.87 -3.49 -11.83
N GLN A 55 -7.55 -2.47 -12.38
CA GLN A 55 -8.03 -2.52 -13.77
C GLN A 55 -6.90 -2.78 -14.77
N TRP A 56 -5.75 -2.12 -14.58
CA TRP A 56 -4.58 -2.28 -15.44
C TRP A 56 -3.97 -3.68 -15.30
N VAL A 57 -3.82 -4.16 -14.05
CA VAL A 57 -3.28 -5.49 -13.76
C VAL A 57 -4.16 -6.59 -14.37
N LEU A 58 -5.47 -6.48 -14.21
CA LEU A 58 -6.44 -7.41 -14.83
C LEU A 58 -6.39 -7.35 -16.36
N GLY A 59 -6.16 -6.16 -16.92
CA GLY A 59 -6.01 -5.94 -18.35
C GLY A 59 -4.85 -6.74 -18.96
N LEU A 60 -3.76 -6.98 -18.22
CA LEU A 60 -2.65 -7.83 -18.67
C LEU A 60 -3.07 -9.28 -18.94
N PHE A 61 -4.16 -9.73 -18.31
CA PHE A 61 -4.69 -11.08 -18.44
C PHE A 61 -5.98 -11.13 -19.26
N GLY A 62 -6.38 -10.03 -19.90
CA GLY A 62 -7.63 -9.95 -20.67
C GLY A 62 -8.90 -10.01 -19.81
N MET A 63 -8.79 -9.77 -18.50
CA MET A 63 -9.92 -9.77 -17.58
C MET A 63 -10.54 -8.38 -17.45
N LYS A 64 -11.86 -8.33 -17.25
CA LYS A 64 -12.58 -7.09 -16.92
C LYS A 64 -12.78 -6.99 -15.42
N GLU A 65 -12.56 -5.79 -14.90
CA GLU A 65 -12.81 -5.48 -13.50
C GLU A 65 -14.30 -5.58 -13.16
N ASN A 66 -14.58 -6.11 -11.97
CA ASN A 66 -15.89 -6.03 -11.32
C ASN A 66 -15.66 -5.83 -9.82
N LEU A 67 -16.69 -5.37 -9.11
CA LEU A 67 -16.58 -5.00 -7.69
C LEU A 67 -16.03 -6.14 -6.81
N TRP A 68 -16.51 -7.37 -6.99
CA TRP A 68 -16.09 -8.50 -6.16
C TRP A 68 -14.65 -8.92 -6.47
N LEU A 69 -14.24 -8.81 -7.73
CA LEU A 69 -12.88 -9.09 -8.15
C LEU A 69 -11.91 -8.01 -7.63
N ASP A 70 -12.30 -6.74 -7.67
CA ASP A 70 -11.54 -5.63 -7.08
C ASP A 70 -11.33 -5.83 -5.58
N ILE A 71 -12.41 -6.04 -4.82
CA ILE A 71 -12.35 -6.31 -3.38
C ILE A 71 -11.49 -7.56 -3.10
N GLY A 72 -11.72 -8.64 -3.84
CA GLY A 72 -10.98 -9.89 -3.67
C GLY A 72 -9.48 -9.72 -3.89
N ILE A 73 -9.09 -9.01 -4.95
CA ILE A 73 -7.68 -8.74 -5.27
C ILE A 73 -7.04 -7.88 -4.19
N ARG A 74 -7.71 -6.82 -3.70
CA ARG A 74 -7.20 -5.98 -2.61
C ARG A 74 -6.94 -6.81 -1.37
N VAL A 75 -7.92 -7.61 -0.94
CA VAL A 75 -7.78 -8.49 0.24
C VAL A 75 -6.61 -9.46 0.07
N VAL A 76 -6.50 -10.11 -1.10
CA VAL A 76 -5.40 -11.04 -1.38
C VAL A 76 -4.04 -10.33 -1.32
N ILE A 77 -3.90 -9.15 -1.93
CA ILE A 77 -2.65 -8.36 -1.88
C ILE A 77 -2.33 -7.93 -0.44
N GLY A 78 -3.32 -7.49 0.31
CA GLY A 78 -3.17 -7.13 1.73
C GLY A 78 -2.65 -8.30 2.56
N ILE A 79 -3.22 -9.48 2.39
CA ILE A 79 -2.75 -10.72 3.06
C ILE A 79 -1.33 -11.07 2.62
N ILE A 80 -1.01 -10.97 1.33
CA ILE A 80 0.34 -11.23 0.82
C ILE A 80 1.35 -10.22 1.41
N ALA A 81 0.97 -8.95 1.55
CA ALA A 81 1.79 -7.94 2.20
C ALA A 81 2.06 -8.30 3.67
N MET A 82 1.02 -8.66 4.43
CA MET A 82 1.15 -9.13 5.81
C MET A 82 2.10 -10.33 5.93
N ALA A 83 1.94 -11.32 5.05
CA ALA A 83 2.75 -12.52 5.04
C ALA A 83 4.21 -12.22 4.67
N LYS A 84 4.45 -11.30 3.74
CA LYS A 84 5.80 -10.91 3.32
C LYS A 84 6.59 -10.23 4.42
N ILE A 85 5.95 -9.30 5.13
CA ILE A 85 6.54 -8.60 6.27
C ILE A 85 6.89 -9.63 7.35
N SER A 86 5.90 -10.43 7.77
CA SER A 86 6.09 -11.51 8.76
C SER A 86 7.18 -12.53 8.37
N ALA A 87 7.28 -12.87 7.09
CA ALA A 87 8.29 -13.81 6.59
C ALA A 87 9.70 -13.21 6.60
N ALA A 88 9.85 -11.91 6.38
CA ALA A 88 11.15 -11.24 6.41
C ALA A 88 11.76 -11.26 7.82
N ALA A 89 10.94 -11.04 8.86
CA ALA A 89 11.35 -11.20 10.26
C ALA A 89 11.77 -12.64 10.59
N ALA A 90 10.98 -13.63 10.16
CA ALA A 90 11.28 -15.04 10.40
C ALA A 90 12.62 -15.49 9.78
N VAL A 91 12.89 -15.09 8.53
CA VAL A 91 14.15 -15.42 7.83
C VAL A 91 15.35 -14.69 8.43
N ALA A 92 15.15 -13.49 8.96
CA ALA A 92 16.20 -12.75 9.66
C ALA A 92 16.58 -13.36 11.03
N GLY A 93 15.91 -14.45 11.46
CA GLY A 93 16.11 -15.05 12.78
C GLY A 93 15.63 -14.14 13.92
N ARG A 94 14.81 -13.14 13.60
CA ARG A 94 14.33 -12.13 14.54
C ARG A 94 12.86 -12.39 14.84
N VAL A 95 12.59 -12.80 16.07
CA VAL A 95 11.23 -12.94 16.61
C VAL A 95 10.74 -11.56 17.07
N GLY A 96 10.93 -10.53 16.25
CA GLY A 96 10.70 -9.13 16.60
C GLY A 96 9.38 -8.56 16.11
N GLU A 97 8.89 -9.01 14.96
CA GLU A 97 7.71 -8.39 14.34
C GLU A 97 6.41 -8.71 15.07
N LYS A 98 5.71 -7.66 15.46
CA LYS A 98 4.43 -7.78 16.15
C LYS A 98 3.31 -7.92 15.13
N LEU A 99 2.42 -8.89 15.36
CA LEU A 99 1.22 -9.11 14.52
C LEU A 99 0.39 -7.82 14.26
N PRO A 100 0.20 -6.89 15.20
CA PRO A 100 -0.49 -5.63 14.94
C PRO A 100 0.18 -4.77 13.87
N HIS A 101 1.51 -4.72 13.81
CA HIS A 101 2.24 -3.96 12.79
C HIS A 101 1.91 -4.51 11.39
N THR A 102 2.07 -5.82 11.19
CA THR A 102 1.84 -6.43 9.88
C THR A 102 0.38 -6.30 9.44
N ILE A 103 -0.58 -6.44 10.36
CA ILE A 103 -2.01 -6.19 10.10
C ILE A 103 -2.25 -4.74 9.68
N ILE A 104 -1.70 -3.75 10.40
CA ILE A 104 -1.88 -2.33 10.08
C ILE A 104 -1.42 -2.04 8.66
N ILE A 105 -0.25 -2.54 8.27
CA ILE A 105 0.30 -2.33 6.94
C ILE A 105 -0.56 -3.02 5.87
N GLY A 106 -0.97 -4.27 6.11
CA GLY A 106 -1.88 -4.99 5.21
C GLY A 106 -3.18 -4.21 4.96
N VAL A 107 -3.81 -3.68 6.02
CA VAL A 107 -5.02 -2.86 5.94
C VAL A 107 -4.77 -1.55 5.19
N LEU A 108 -3.65 -0.88 5.45
CA LEU A 108 -3.32 0.37 4.76
C LEU A 108 -3.07 0.15 3.27
N VAL A 109 -2.45 -0.96 2.87
CA VAL A 109 -2.29 -1.35 1.46
C VAL A 109 -3.65 -1.59 0.81
N MET A 110 -4.54 -2.36 1.46
CA MET A 110 -5.91 -2.61 0.96
C MET A 110 -6.72 -1.31 0.81
N ALA A 111 -6.56 -0.40 1.76
CA ALA A 111 -7.30 0.85 1.83
C ALA A 111 -6.66 1.98 1.00
N ALA A 112 -5.47 1.79 0.44
CA ALA A 112 -4.70 2.83 -0.22
C ALA A 112 -5.46 3.64 -1.27
N PRO A 113 -6.29 3.03 -2.16
CA PRO A 113 -7.06 3.81 -3.14
C PRO A 113 -8.04 4.77 -2.46
N PHE A 114 -8.71 4.33 -1.40
CA PHE A 114 -9.68 5.14 -0.66
C PHE A 114 -8.99 6.22 0.19
N ILE A 115 -7.85 5.89 0.79
CA ILE A 115 -7.01 6.85 1.52
C ILE A 115 -6.56 7.97 0.58
N TRP A 116 -6.12 7.62 -0.63
CA TRP A 116 -5.72 8.62 -1.61
C TRP A 116 -6.88 9.52 -2.01
N GLU A 117 -8.06 8.97 -2.30
CA GLU A 117 -9.24 9.77 -2.64
C GLU A 117 -9.57 10.78 -1.53
N ILE A 118 -9.53 10.35 -0.27
CA ILE A 118 -9.75 11.23 0.88
C ILE A 118 -8.69 12.34 0.93
N ILE A 119 -7.41 12.02 0.77
CA ILE A 119 -6.32 13.01 0.81
C ILE A 119 -6.46 14.00 -0.35
N ALA A 120 -6.63 13.49 -1.57
CA ALA A 120 -6.71 14.28 -2.78
C ALA A 120 -7.89 15.28 -2.74
N CYS A 121 -9.03 14.88 -2.18
CA CYS A 121 -10.20 15.74 -2.10
C CYS A 121 -10.16 16.78 -0.96
N ASN A 122 -9.25 16.64 0.01
CA ASN A 122 -9.08 17.59 1.11
C ASN A 122 -7.90 18.57 0.91
N ILE A 123 -7.04 18.35 -0.08
CA ILE A 123 -5.94 19.27 -0.41
C ILE A 123 -6.38 20.20 -1.53
N GLY A 124 -6.55 21.49 -1.23
CA GLY A 124 -7.11 22.49 -2.14
C GLY A 124 -6.46 22.56 -3.52
N PHE A 125 -5.14 22.40 -3.61
CA PHE A 125 -4.42 22.35 -4.89
C PHE A 125 -4.74 21.07 -5.68
N ILE A 126 -4.68 19.90 -5.04
CA ILE A 126 -4.90 18.59 -5.68
C ILE A 126 -6.35 18.42 -6.13
N LYS A 127 -7.29 19.00 -5.37
CA LYS A 127 -8.72 19.01 -5.70
C LYS A 127 -9.02 19.69 -7.04
N THR A 128 -8.20 20.65 -7.45
CA THR A 128 -8.37 21.36 -8.74
C THR A 128 -7.79 20.60 -9.94
N LEU A 129 -7.07 19.50 -9.69
CA LEU A 129 -6.50 18.69 -10.77
C LEU A 129 -7.61 17.87 -11.44
N PRO A 130 -7.64 17.78 -12.78
CA PRO A 130 -8.69 17.12 -13.55
C PRO A 130 -8.74 15.58 -13.41
N MET A 131 -8.01 15.01 -12.45
CA MET A 131 -7.76 13.57 -12.31
C MET A 131 -8.41 12.94 -11.08
N ASN A 132 -9.21 13.69 -10.32
CA ASN A 132 -9.81 13.17 -9.09
C ASN A 132 -11.33 13.34 -9.17
N GLY A 133 -12.06 12.22 -9.15
CA GLY A 133 -13.52 12.17 -9.07
C GLY A 133 -14.07 12.71 -7.74
N CYS A 134 -13.45 13.76 -7.19
CA CYS A 134 -13.93 14.45 -6.01
C CYS A 134 -15.33 15.00 -6.29
N PRO A 135 -16.32 14.71 -5.44
CA PRO A 135 -17.63 15.32 -5.57
C PRO A 135 -17.44 16.85 -5.59
N ALA A 136 -18.06 17.50 -6.56
CA ALA A 136 -18.05 18.96 -6.66
C ALA A 136 -18.39 19.54 -5.29
N ALA A 137 -17.57 20.49 -4.82
CA ALA A 137 -17.89 21.22 -3.59
C ALA A 137 -19.30 21.80 -3.74
N LYS A 138 -20.22 21.42 -2.86
CA LYS A 138 -21.52 22.07 -2.76
C LYS A 138 -21.35 23.53 -2.35
#